data_AF-A0A533Q996-F1
#
_entry.id   AF-A0A533Q996-F1
#
_cell.length_a   1.000
_cell.length_b   1.000
_cell.length_c   1.000
_cell.angle_alpha   90.00
_cell.angle_beta   90.00
_cell.angle_gamma   90.00
#
_symmetry.space_group_name_H-M   'P 1'
#
loop_
_entity.id
_entity.type
_entity.pdbx_description
1 polymer ?
#
loop_
_entity_poly.entity_id
_entity_poly.type
_entity_poly.pdbx_seq_one_letter_code
_entity_poly.pdbx_strand_id
1 'polypeptide(L)'
;MPYSQRKTNHLIPSDEKEKNPLPEDTIIGEIIISVEMAKKIAQKRRYAVEGEIVLYLIHGLLHLLGYDDKQKKEAKEMHRREKELLLNFGYSIPVPN
;
A
#
# COMPACT_ATOMS: atom_id res chain seq x y z
N MET A 1 7.45 -33.38 -25.97
CA MET A 1 7.80 -33.52 -24.54
C MET A 1 7.05 -32.44 -23.76
N PRO A 2 5.86 -32.70 -23.20
CA PRO A 2 5.08 -31.69 -22.49
C PRO A 2 5.60 -31.48 -21.07
N TYR A 3 5.74 -30.21 -20.70
CA TYR A 3 6.27 -29.71 -19.44
C TYR A 3 5.31 -30.01 -18.28
N SER A 4 5.85 -30.60 -17.21
CA SER A 4 5.13 -31.05 -16.01
C SER A 4 4.52 -29.88 -15.22
N GLN A 5 3.23 -29.98 -14.90
CA GLN A 5 2.55 -29.07 -13.97
C GLN A 5 3.03 -29.36 -12.54
N ARG A 6 3.79 -28.45 -11.92
CA ARG A 6 4.00 -28.49 -10.47
C ARG A 6 2.80 -27.90 -9.77
N LYS A 7 1.91 -28.76 -9.26
CA LYS A 7 0.93 -28.42 -8.22
C LYS A 7 1.69 -28.31 -6.89
N THR A 8 1.91 -27.11 -6.38
CA THR A 8 2.22 -26.93 -4.96
C THR A 8 0.92 -26.80 -4.19
N ASN A 9 0.33 -27.95 -3.85
CA ASN A 9 -0.73 -28.02 -2.85
C ASN A 9 -0.09 -27.75 -1.47
N HIS A 10 -0.11 -26.50 -1.02
CA HIS A 10 0.21 -26.17 0.36
C HIS A 10 -1.08 -26.37 1.20
N LEU A 11 -1.35 -27.62 1.58
CA LEU A 11 -2.29 -27.88 2.68
C LEU A 11 -1.58 -27.46 3.96
N ILE A 12 -1.94 -26.30 4.51
CA ILE A 12 -1.67 -25.98 5.91
C ILE A 12 -2.74 -26.74 6.72
N PRO A 13 -2.37 -27.68 7.61
CA PRO A 13 -3.31 -28.28 8.53
C PRO A 13 -3.86 -27.17 9.45
N SER A 14 -5.18 -27.09 9.51
CA SER A 14 -5.92 -26.27 10.45
C SER A 14 -5.81 -26.92 11.83
N ASP A 15 -4.71 -26.71 12.54
CA ASP A 15 -4.61 -26.71 13.99
C ASP A 15 -3.16 -26.39 14.38
N GLU A 16 -3.00 -25.64 15.47
CA GLU A 16 -1.76 -25.11 16.05
C GLU A 16 -1.30 -23.73 15.57
N LYS A 17 -1.74 -22.72 16.34
CA LYS A 17 -1.22 -21.34 16.35
C LYS A 17 0.22 -21.33 16.90
N GLU A 18 1.19 -21.81 16.13
CA GLU A 18 2.59 -21.50 16.39
C GLU A 18 2.93 -20.16 15.74
N LYS A 19 3.24 -19.17 16.58
CA LYS A 19 3.59 -17.80 16.18
C LYS A 19 5.01 -17.80 15.64
N ASN A 20 5.27 -18.54 14.56
CA ASN A 20 6.58 -18.58 13.94
C ASN A 20 6.80 -17.21 13.29
N PRO A 21 7.77 -16.38 13.75
CA PRO A 21 8.07 -15.14 13.08
C PRO A 21 8.40 -15.44 11.63
N LEU A 22 7.89 -14.61 10.71
CA LEU A 22 8.24 -14.72 9.31
C LEU A 22 9.77 -14.73 9.20
N PRO A 23 10.36 -15.56 8.31
CA PRO A 23 11.80 -15.54 8.05
C PRO A 23 12.30 -14.10 7.86
N GLU A 24 13.50 -13.80 8.35
CA GLU A 24 14.06 -12.43 8.40
C GLU A 24 14.09 -11.74 7.01
N ASP A 25 14.12 -12.53 5.94
CA ASP A 25 14.09 -12.08 4.53
C ASP A 25 12.69 -12.11 3.88
N THR A 26 11.62 -12.12 4.66
CA THR A 26 10.25 -12.21 4.10
C THR A 26 9.83 -10.87 3.50
N ILE A 27 9.57 -10.88 2.18
CA ILE A 27 8.96 -9.76 1.48
C ILE A 27 7.47 -9.68 1.87
N ILE A 28 7.09 -8.58 2.54
CA ILE A 28 5.71 -8.34 3.03
C ILE A 28 4.81 -7.83 1.90
N GLY A 29 5.38 -7.21 0.86
CA GLY A 29 4.66 -6.77 -0.34
C GLY A 29 5.49 -5.85 -1.23
N GLU A 30 4.86 -5.39 -2.32
CA GLU A 30 5.45 -4.49 -3.30
C GLU A 30 4.51 -3.29 -3.54
N ILE A 31 5.09 -2.11 -3.79
CA ILE A 31 4.34 -0.91 -4.15
C ILE A 31 4.76 -0.51 -5.57
N ILE A 32 3.81 -0.54 -6.50
CA ILE A 32 4.02 -0.16 -7.89
C ILE A 32 3.27 1.14 -8.15
N ILE A 33 3.99 2.19 -8.55
CA ILE A 33 3.42 3.53 -8.75
C ILE A 33 3.51 3.94 -10.22
N SER A 34 2.38 4.28 -10.83
CA SER A 34 2.35 4.87 -12.18
C SER A 34 2.65 6.36 -12.12
N VAL A 35 3.87 6.73 -12.53
CA VAL A 35 4.28 8.14 -12.64
C VAL A 35 3.44 8.89 -13.68
N GLU A 36 3.01 8.22 -14.75
CA GLU A 36 2.14 8.85 -15.75
C GLU A 36 0.79 9.23 -15.16
N MET A 37 0.21 8.35 -14.33
CA MET A 37 -1.04 8.67 -13.63
C MET A 37 -0.83 9.82 -12.63
N ALA A 38 0.24 9.76 -11.83
CA ALA A 38 0.58 10.83 -10.88
C ALA A 38 0.67 12.19 -11.58
N LYS A 39 1.32 12.26 -12.75
CA LYS A 39 1.40 13.49 -13.57
C LYS A 39 0.02 13.99 -14.00
N LYS A 40 -0.84 13.10 -14.52
CA LYS A 40 -2.20 13.46 -14.97
C LYS A 40 -3.04 14.02 -13.81
N ILE A 41 -2.97 13.38 -12.65
CA ILE A 41 -3.72 13.79 -11.45
C ILE A 41 -3.16 15.09 -10.87
N ALA A 42 -1.83 15.20 -10.74
CA ALA A 42 -1.15 16.41 -10.28
C ALA A 42 -1.52 17.64 -11.12
N GLN A 43 -1.52 17.49 -12.45
CA GLN A 43 -1.95 18.54 -13.37
C GLN A 43 -3.43 18.91 -13.19
N LYS A 44 -4.31 17.92 -13.10
CA LYS A 44 -5.75 18.14 -12.90
C LYS A 44 -6.04 18.86 -11.58
N ARG A 45 -5.30 18.54 -10.52
CA ARG A 45 -5.49 19.08 -9.17
C ARG A 45 -4.62 20.32 -8.89
N ARG A 46 -3.70 20.65 -9.78
CA ARG A 46 -2.73 21.77 -9.67
C ARG A 46 -1.77 21.64 -8.48
N TYR A 47 -1.20 20.45 -8.30
CA TYR A 47 -0.15 20.17 -7.31
C TYR A 47 1.14 19.67 -7.95
N ALA A 48 2.21 19.60 -7.17
CA ALA A 48 3.48 19.00 -7.60
C ALA A 48 3.30 17.50 -7.87
N VAL A 49 3.97 17.01 -8.92
CA VAL A 49 3.93 15.59 -9.31
C VAL A 49 4.54 14.72 -8.21
N GLU A 50 5.62 15.21 -7.61
CA GLU A 50 6.31 14.61 -6.48
C GLU A 50 5.36 14.40 -5.30
N GLY A 51 4.47 15.37 -5.04
CA GLY A 51 3.46 15.25 -4.00
C GLY A 51 2.51 14.07 -4.25
N GLU A 52 1.96 13.95 -5.46
CA GLU A 52 1.06 12.83 -5.80
C GLU A 52 1.77 11.47 -5.70
N ILE A 53 3.05 11.39 -6.10
CA ILE A 53 3.85 10.17 -5.94
C ILE A 53 4.02 9.81 -4.46
N VAL A 54 4.33 10.80 -3.62
CA VAL A 54 4.49 10.58 -2.17
C VAL A 54 3.16 10.18 -1.52
N LEU A 55 2.03 10.74 -1.94
CA LEU A 55 0.71 10.28 -1.50
C LEU A 55 0.49 8.81 -1.86
N TYR A 56 0.75 8.39 -3.10
CA TYR A 56 0.57 6.99 -3.51
C TYR A 56 1.50 6.04 -2.76
N LEU A 57 2.73 6.47 -2.48
CA LEU A 57 3.68 5.71 -1.68
C LEU A 57 3.19 5.53 -0.25
N ILE A 58 2.77 6.61 0.41
CA ILE A 58 2.25 6.57 1.79
C ILE A 58 0.97 5.72 1.86
N HIS A 59 0.06 5.91 0.91
CA HIS A 59 -1.18 5.13 0.80
C HIS A 59 -0.89 3.63 0.67
N GLY A 60 -0.02 3.24 -0.26
CA GLY A 60 0.40 1.85 -0.44
C GLY A 60 1.09 1.28 0.80
N LEU A 61 1.95 2.06 1.46
CA LEU A 61 2.61 1.65 2.68
C LEU A 61 1.61 1.43 3.82
N LEU A 62 0.63 2.31 3.99
CA LEU A 62 -0.40 2.15 5.01
C LEU A 62 -1.24 0.89 4.75
N HIS A 63 -1.55 0.56 3.51
CA HIS A 63 -2.18 -0.72 3.19
C HIS A 63 -1.32 -1.93 3.57
N LEU A 64 -0.01 -1.90 3.30
CA LEU A 64 0.90 -2.96 3.74
C LEU A 64 0.98 -3.09 5.27
N LEU A 65 0.77 -1.99 6.00
CA LEU A 65 0.70 -1.97 7.46
C LEU A 65 -0.68 -2.34 8.02
N GLY A 66 -1.65 -2.68 7.17
CA GLY A 66 -2.98 -3.15 7.57
C GLY A 66 -4.05 -2.07 7.76
N TYR A 67 -3.82 -0.85 7.25
CA TYR A 67 -4.88 0.16 7.15
C TYR A 67 -5.77 -0.13 5.93
N ASP A 68 -7.09 0.08 6.06
CA ASP A 68 -8.07 -0.13 4.99
C ASP A 68 -8.92 1.14 4.81
N ASP A 69 -9.22 1.50 3.56
CA ASP A 69 -10.00 2.67 3.15
C ASP A 69 -11.42 2.31 2.69
N LYS A 70 -11.82 1.03 2.73
CA LYS A 70 -13.16 0.59 2.32
C LYS A 70 -14.25 0.96 3.33
N GLN A 71 -13.95 0.90 4.63
CA GLN A 71 -14.90 1.28 5.66
C GLN A 71 -14.72 2.73 6.08
N LYS A 72 -15.81 3.50 6.10
CA LYS A 72 -15.79 4.94 6.41
C LYS A 72 -15.01 5.31 7.70
N LYS A 73 -15.07 4.47 8.72
CA LYS A 73 -14.34 4.70 9.98
C LYS A 73 -12.84 4.48 9.84
N GLU A 74 -12.44 3.43 9.13
CA GLU A 74 -11.06 3.04 8.89
C GLU A 74 -10.39 3.98 7.88
N ALA A 75 -11.10 4.32 6.80
CA ALA A 75 -10.72 5.32 5.82
C ALA A 75 -10.41 6.67 6.48
N LYS A 76 -11.24 7.10 7.45
CA LYS A 76 -10.99 8.35 8.17
C LYS A 76 -9.68 8.33 8.95
N GLU A 77 -9.33 7.20 9.56
CA GLU A 77 -8.06 7.04 10.27
C GLU A 77 -6.88 6.97 9.29
N MET A 78 -7.03 6.22 8.19
CA MET A 78 -6.03 6.15 7.13
C MET A 78 -5.75 7.53 6.52
N HIS A 79 -6.78 8.26 6.11
CA HIS A 79 -6.64 9.61 5.57
C HIS A 79 -6.05 10.60 6.58
N ARG A 80 -6.29 10.40 7.89
CA ARG A 80 -5.64 11.21 8.94
C ARG A 80 -4.14 10.93 8.96
N ARG A 81 -3.73 9.66 8.91
CA ARG A 81 -2.31 9.25 8.86
C ARG A 81 -1.62 9.72 7.59
N GLU A 82 -2.28 9.63 6.44
CA GLU A 82 -1.74 10.14 5.17
C GLU A 82 -1.43 11.63 5.26
N LYS A 83 -2.37 12.43 5.77
CA LYS A 83 -2.16 13.88 5.97
C LYS A 83 -1.00 14.17 6.91
N GLU A 84 -0.94 13.47 8.04
CA GLU A 84 0.13 13.63 9.03
C GLU A 84 1.51 13.34 8.41
N LEU A 85 1.64 12.22 7.70
CA LEU A 85 2.90 11.82 7.06
C LEU A 85 3.29 12.76 5.92
N LEU A 86 2.34 13.16 5.07
CA LEU A 86 2.60 14.11 4.00
C LEU A 86 3.16 15.44 4.52
N LEU A 87 2.55 15.98 5.58
CA LEU A 87 3.03 17.20 6.24
C LEU A 87 4.43 17.02 6.82
N ASN A 88 4.73 15.88 7.45
CA ASN A 88 6.06 15.58 7.98
C ASN A 88 7.13 15.53 6.88
N PHE A 89 6.77 15.12 5.66
CA PHE A 89 7.65 15.15 4.49
C PHE A 89 7.62 16.48 3.73
N GLY A 90 6.89 17.50 4.21
CA GLY A 90 6.84 18.83 3.60
C GLY A 90 5.85 18.98 2.44
N TYR A 91 4.93 18.03 2.26
CA TYR A 91 3.92 18.07 1.20
C TYR A 91 2.56 18.49 1.75
N SER A 92 2.03 19.59 1.20
CA SER A 92 0.68 20.09 1.52
C SER A 92 -0.29 19.80 0.38
N ILE A 93 -0.50 18.52 0.09
CA ILE A 93 -1.46 18.07 -0.93
C ILE A 93 -2.75 17.53 -0.28
N PRO A 94 -3.91 17.71 -0.91
CA PRO A 94 -5.15 17.19 -0.37
C PRO A 94 -5.19 15.67 -0.48
N VAL A 95 -5.59 15.02 0.60
CA VAL A 95 -5.97 13.60 0.58
C VAL A 95 -7.44 13.51 0.14
N PRO A 96 -7.79 12.67 -0.85
CA PRO A 96 -9.17 12.46 -1.27
C PRO A 96 -10.04 11.96 -0.10
N ASN A 97 -11.34 12.26 -0.12
CA ASN A 97 -12.30 11.83 0.90
C ASN A 97 -12.96 10.52 0.54
#